data_AF-A0AA38IJZ4-F1
#
_entry.id   AF-A0AA38IJZ4-F1
#
_cell.length_a   1.000
_cell.length_b   1.000
_cell.length_c   1.000
_cell.angle_alpha   90.00
_cell.angle_beta   90.00
_cell.angle_gamma   90.00
#
_symmetry.space_group_name_H-M   'P 1'
#
loop_
_entity.id
_entity.type
_entity.pdbx_description
1 polymer ?
#
loop_
_entity_poly.entity_id
_entity_poly.type
_entity_poly.pdbx_seq_one_letter_code
_entity_poly.pdbx_strand_id
1 'polypeptide(L)'
;MGYRYKKVNNRKILIEGPRLQSQKIKFLRQYLQLVDQNVTFVFLDETWIYEHGSAVRRWVFEGDRRGMPEKVCMNEGKRFTILHAGGKFGFLEGCDLFLDSKVDSRDYHKTMTGDLFKQWTEQQLIPNVKQMSGKVVIIMDNAPYHSVHAEQLPNFSWK
;
A
#
# COMPACT_ATOMS: atom_id res chain seq x y z
N MET A 1 25.50 -31.43 -7.40
CA MET A 1 24.89 -30.83 -6.18
C MET A 1 23.41 -30.44 -6.32
N GLY A 2 22.74 -30.50 -7.48
CA GLY A 2 21.26 -30.46 -7.53
C GLY A 2 20.56 -29.17 -7.06
N TYR A 3 21.28 -28.12 -6.69
CA TYR A 3 20.72 -26.81 -6.33
C TYR A 3 20.91 -25.79 -7.46
N ARG A 4 19.92 -24.92 -7.66
CA ARG A 4 19.96 -23.81 -8.62
C ARG A 4 19.60 -22.49 -7.94
N TYR A 5 20.38 -21.44 -8.17
CA TYR A 5 20.03 -20.09 -7.73
C TYR A 5 18.98 -19.49 -8.67
N LYS A 6 17.74 -19.32 -8.18
CA LYS A 6 16.64 -18.82 -9.01
C LYS A 6 15.77 -17.83 -8.26
N LYS A 7 15.07 -16.98 -9.04
CA LYS A 7 13.99 -16.14 -8.53
C LYS A 7 12.86 -17.05 -8.07
N VAL A 8 12.46 -16.94 -6.81
CA VAL A 8 11.31 -17.68 -6.30
C VAL A 8 10.13 -16.74 -6.28
N ASN A 9 9.13 -17.06 -7.09
CA ASN A 9 7.90 -16.30 -7.20
C ASN A 9 6.73 -17.21 -6.85
N ASN A 10 6.17 -17.03 -5.65
CA ASN A 10 4.96 -17.75 -5.21
C ASN A 10 3.67 -17.02 -5.63
N ARG A 11 3.75 -15.97 -6.45
CA ARG A 11 2.55 -15.26 -6.92
C ARG A 11 1.77 -16.18 -7.84
N LYS A 12 0.51 -16.41 -7.48
CA LYS A 12 -0.47 -17.08 -8.34
C LYS A 12 -0.71 -16.22 -9.58
N ILE A 13 -1.07 -16.86 -10.70
CA ILE A 13 -1.61 -16.15 -11.85
C ILE A 13 -2.98 -15.61 -11.40
N LEU A 14 -3.10 -14.29 -11.31
CA LEU A 14 -4.34 -13.61 -10.96
C LEU A 14 -5.07 -13.26 -12.27
N ILE A 15 -6.36 -13.60 -12.33
CA ILE A 15 -7.24 -13.23 -13.43
C ILE A 15 -8.22 -12.19 -12.88
N GLU A 16 -8.38 -11.08 -13.58
CA GLU A 16 -9.30 -10.02 -13.16
C GLU A 16 -10.75 -10.47 -13.35
N GLY A 17 -11.51 -10.49 -12.26
CA GLY A 17 -12.95 -10.76 -12.31
C GLY A 17 -13.73 -9.62 -12.99
N PRO A 18 -14.91 -9.89 -13.59
CA PRO A 18 -15.71 -8.88 -14.31
C PRO A 18 -16.05 -7.64 -13.47
N ARG A 19 -16.26 -7.82 -12.17
CA ARG A 19 -16.51 -6.71 -11.23
C ARG A 19 -15.34 -5.72 -11.17
N LEU A 20 -14.10 -6.23 -11.06
CA LEU A 20 -12.91 -5.39 -11.02
C LEU A 20 -12.70 -4.68 -12.35
N GLN A 21 -12.93 -5.36 -13.47
CA GLN A 21 -12.86 -4.77 -14.80
C GLN A 21 -13.83 -3.58 -14.93
N SER A 22 -15.09 -3.74 -14.50
CA SER A 22 -16.07 -2.66 -14.50
C SER A 22 -15.65 -1.46 -13.64
N GLN A 23 -15.12 -1.71 -12.44
CA GLN A 23 -14.60 -0.66 -11.56
C GLN A 23 -13.41 0.08 -12.18
N LYS A 24 -12.46 -0.64 -12.79
CA LYS A 24 -11.33 -0.05 -13.51
C LYS A 24 -11.78 0.80 -14.69
N ILE A 25 -12.74 0.32 -15.48
CA ILE A 25 -13.30 1.09 -16.60
C ILE A 25 -13.95 2.38 -16.10
N LYS A 26 -14.73 2.31 -15.01
CA LYS A 26 -15.34 3.49 -14.39
C LYS A 26 -14.27 4.50 -13.93
N PHE A 27 -13.26 4.02 -13.21
CA PHE A 27 -12.14 4.85 -12.74
C PHE A 27 -11.41 5.50 -13.93
N LEU A 28 -11.01 4.72 -14.94
CA LEU A 28 -10.27 5.23 -16.09
C LEU A 28 -11.06 6.26 -16.88
N ARG A 29 -12.37 6.07 -17.07
CA ARG A 29 -13.23 7.07 -17.73
C ARG A 29 -13.24 8.39 -16.96
N GLN A 30 -13.39 8.34 -15.63
CA GLN A 30 -13.37 9.53 -14.78
C GLN A 30 -11.99 10.21 -14.78
N TYR A 31 -10.93 9.41 -14.69
CA TYR A 31 -9.56 9.90 -14.74
C TYR A 31 -9.28 10.64 -16.05
N LEU A 32 -9.62 10.04 -17.20
CA LEU A 32 -9.42 10.66 -18.52
C LEU A 32 -10.21 11.97 -18.68
N GLN A 33 -11.46 12.03 -18.19
CA GLN A 33 -12.23 13.29 -18.18
C GLN A 33 -11.58 14.41 -17.37
N LEU A 34 -10.86 14.07 -16.30
CA LEU A 34 -10.16 15.04 -15.45
C LEU A 34 -8.82 15.47 -16.05
N VAL A 35 -8.15 14.59 -16.79
CA VAL A 35 -6.91 14.92 -17.51
C VAL A 35 -7.15 16.09 -18.48
N ASP A 36 -8.31 16.13 -19.13
CA ASP A 36 -8.69 17.20 -20.06
C ASP A 36 -8.95 18.55 -19.37
N GLN A 37 -9.04 18.60 -18.04
CA GLN A 37 -9.40 19.79 -17.25
C GLN A 37 -8.19 20.51 -16.60
N ASN A 38 -6.96 20.23 -17.03
CA ASN A 38 -5.72 20.80 -16.48
C ASN A 38 -5.64 20.65 -14.93
N VAL A 39 -5.94 19.45 -14.45
CA VAL A 39 -5.95 19.11 -13.02
C VAL A 39 -4.58 18.57 -12.59
N THR A 40 -4.14 18.95 -11.39
CA THR A 40 -2.96 18.37 -10.75
C THR A 40 -3.36 17.09 -10.03
N PHE A 41 -2.81 15.95 -10.45
CA PHE A 41 -3.01 14.68 -9.75
C PHE A 41 -1.93 14.46 -8.69
N VAL A 42 -2.38 14.12 -7.49
CA VAL A 42 -1.54 13.68 -6.38
C VAL A 42 -1.91 12.24 -6.06
N PHE A 43 -0.95 11.35 -6.13
CA PHE A 43 -1.09 9.95 -5.79
C PHE A 43 -0.49 9.72 -4.40
N LEU A 44 -1.15 8.92 -3.58
CA LEU A 44 -0.60 8.44 -2.32
C LEU A 44 -0.73 6.92 -2.26
N ASP A 45 0.21 6.30 -1.57
CA ASP A 45 0.22 4.86 -1.33
C ASP A 45 1.05 4.54 -0.08
N GLU A 46 0.77 3.39 0.51
CA GLU A 46 1.58 2.82 1.57
C GLU A 46 2.44 1.67 1.05
N THR A 47 3.70 1.67 1.45
CA THR A 47 4.59 0.54 1.23
C THR A 47 5.24 0.10 2.53
N TRP A 48 5.94 -1.02 2.48
CA TRP A 48 6.68 -1.52 3.61
C TRP A 48 8.03 -2.08 3.23
N ILE A 49 8.96 -1.95 4.16
CA ILE A 49 10.28 -2.53 4.07
C ILE A 49 10.57 -3.32 5.35
N TYR A 50 11.29 -4.41 5.20
CA TYR A 50 11.80 -5.19 6.31
C TYR A 50 13.21 -4.72 6.66
N GLU A 51 13.54 -4.70 7.95
CA GLU A 51 14.85 -4.32 8.48
C GLU A 51 16.00 -5.08 7.81
N HIS A 52 15.80 -6.37 7.55
CA HIS A 52 16.79 -7.22 6.89
C HIS A 52 16.54 -7.39 5.38
N GLY A 53 15.60 -6.63 4.81
CA GLY A 53 15.18 -6.73 3.43
C GLY A 53 14.41 -8.01 3.11
N SER A 54 14.14 -8.24 1.82
CA SER A 54 13.45 -9.46 1.35
C SER A 54 14.27 -10.16 0.25
N ALA A 55 14.55 -11.45 0.44
CA ALA A 55 15.33 -12.24 -0.52
C ALA A 55 14.43 -12.82 -1.62
N VAL A 56 14.43 -12.18 -2.80
CA VAL A 56 13.63 -12.60 -3.97
C VAL A 56 14.28 -13.77 -4.74
N ARG A 57 15.58 -14.00 -4.56
CA ARG A 57 16.34 -15.12 -5.15
C ARG A 57 16.93 -16.00 -4.06
N ARG A 58 16.89 -17.32 -4.27
CA ARG A 58 17.47 -18.30 -3.34
C ARG A 58 17.94 -19.55 -4.08
N TRP A 59 18.81 -20.32 -3.44
CA TRP A 59 19.21 -21.65 -3.89
C TRP A 59 18.05 -22.63 -3.65
N VAL A 60 17.63 -23.35 -4.68
CA VAL A 60 16.51 -24.31 -4.62
C VAL A 60 16.97 -25.65 -5.15
N PHE A 61 16.64 -26.72 -4.43
CA PHE A 61 16.94 -28.09 -4.86
C PHE A 61 16.00 -28.50 -6.01
N GLU A 62 16.55 -29.07 -7.08
CA GLU A 62 15.78 -29.44 -8.29
C GLU A 62 14.88 -30.66 -8.06
N GLY A 63 15.22 -31.54 -7.11
CA GLY A 63 14.41 -32.72 -6.78
C GLY A 63 13.18 -32.44 -5.91
N ASP A 64 13.02 -31.21 -5.41
CA ASP A 64 11.86 -30.83 -4.60
C ASP A 64 10.64 -30.55 -5.49
N ARG A 65 9.83 -31.59 -5.71
CA ARG A 65 8.58 -31.53 -6.48
C ARG A 65 7.50 -30.65 -5.84
N ARG A 66 7.66 -30.25 -4.57
CA ARG A 66 6.68 -29.37 -3.91
C ARG A 66 6.75 -27.93 -4.41
N GLY A 67 7.78 -27.55 -5.19
CA GLY A 67 7.88 -26.25 -5.88
C GLY A 67 7.95 -25.02 -4.96
N MET A 68 7.65 -25.21 -3.68
CA MET A 68 7.72 -24.25 -2.62
C MET A 68 8.94 -24.63 -1.78
N PRO A 69 10.00 -23.82 -1.82
CA PRO A 69 10.96 -23.86 -0.73
C PRO A 69 10.12 -23.70 0.54
N GLU A 70 10.29 -24.59 1.51
CA GLU A 70 9.87 -24.32 2.89
C GLU A 70 10.15 -22.84 3.15
N LYS A 71 9.18 -22.13 3.74
CA LYS A 71 9.45 -20.80 4.27
C LYS A 71 10.57 -20.99 5.29
N VAL A 72 11.81 -20.93 4.85
CA VAL A 72 12.93 -20.58 5.69
C VAL A 72 12.48 -19.22 6.17
N CYS A 73 11.99 -19.18 7.39
CA CYS A 73 11.67 -17.96 8.09
C CYS A 73 12.99 -17.22 8.20
N MET A 74 13.36 -16.51 7.15
CA MET A 74 14.34 -15.45 7.27
C MET A 74 13.75 -14.57 8.36
N ASN A 75 14.54 -14.36 9.40
CA ASN A 75 14.23 -13.38 10.40
C ASN A 75 14.27 -12.06 9.64
N GLU A 76 13.14 -11.63 9.07
CA GLU A 76 13.03 -10.44 8.23
C GLU A 76 13.18 -9.16 9.08
N GLY A 77 13.22 -9.32 10.41
CA GLY A 77 13.41 -8.23 11.37
C GLY A 77 12.16 -7.39 11.49
N LYS A 78 12.31 -6.17 11.99
CA LYS A 78 11.18 -5.22 12.10
C LYS A 78 10.66 -4.84 10.73
N ARG A 79 9.37 -4.47 10.66
CA ARG A 79 8.76 -3.93 9.45
C ARG A 79 8.53 -2.43 9.62
N PHE A 80 9.02 -1.67 8.67
CA PHE A 80 8.74 -0.25 8.57
C PHE A 80 7.64 -0.02 7.54
N THR A 81 6.67 0.81 7.89
CA THR A 81 5.61 1.26 6.97
C THR A 81 5.93 2.69 6.55
N ILE A 82 5.83 2.94 5.25
CA ILE A 82 6.11 4.23 4.64
C ILE A 82 4.83 4.67 3.91
N LEU A 83 4.32 5.83 4.25
CA LEU A 83 3.26 6.52 3.52
C LEU A 83 3.85 7.78 2.91
N HIS A 84 3.57 8.03 1.64
CA HIS A 84 3.97 9.26 0.98
C HIS A 84 2.99 9.67 -0.12
N ALA A 85 3.06 10.93 -0.53
CA ALA A 85 2.25 11.49 -1.59
C ALA A 85 3.13 12.19 -2.63
N GLY A 86 2.77 12.07 -3.91
CA GLY A 86 3.52 12.67 -5.00
C GLY A 86 2.73 12.74 -6.30
N GLY A 87 3.25 13.49 -7.27
CA GLY A 87 2.64 13.65 -8.58
C GLY A 87 3.69 13.75 -9.68
N LYS A 88 3.31 14.31 -10.83
CA LYS A 88 4.22 14.54 -11.97
C LYS A 88 5.43 15.42 -11.59
N PHE A 89 5.29 16.23 -10.56
CA PHE A 89 6.32 17.12 -10.02
C PHE A 89 7.27 16.44 -9.01
N GLY A 90 7.09 15.14 -8.74
CA GLY A 90 7.83 14.40 -7.72
C GLY A 90 7.06 14.26 -6.42
N PHE A 91 7.76 13.95 -5.34
CA PHE A 91 7.17 13.80 -4.01
C PHE A 91 6.85 15.15 -3.37
N LEU A 92 5.79 15.18 -2.56
CA LEU A 92 5.43 16.34 -1.76
C LEU A 92 6.33 16.43 -0.53
N GLU A 93 7.13 17.49 -0.45
CA GLU A 93 8.01 17.71 0.69
C GLU A 93 7.21 17.78 2.01
N GLY A 94 7.70 17.11 3.05
CA GLY A 94 7.03 17.04 4.36
C GLY A 94 5.73 16.25 4.40
N CYS A 95 5.44 15.44 3.38
CA CYS A 95 4.33 14.48 3.34
C CYS A 95 4.79 13.02 3.53
N ASP A 96 6.01 12.78 4.00
CA ASP A 96 6.51 11.46 4.34
C ASP A 96 6.11 11.08 5.77
N LEU A 97 5.56 9.88 5.92
CA LEU A 97 5.26 9.29 7.21
C LEU A 97 5.94 7.92 7.32
N PHE A 98 6.84 7.81 8.28
CA PHE A 98 7.60 6.60 8.58
C PHE A 98 7.18 6.02 9.92
N LEU A 99 6.75 4.75 9.93
CA LEU A 99 6.26 4.07 11.12
C LEU A 99 7.04 2.77 11.36
N ASP A 100 7.57 2.60 12.57
CA ASP A 100 8.16 1.34 13.01
C ASP A 100 7.08 0.43 13.63
N SER A 101 7.02 -0.84 13.20
CA SER A 101 6.23 -1.85 13.87
C SER A 101 6.79 -2.10 15.27
N LYS A 102 5.97 -2.01 16.33
CA LYS A 102 6.39 -2.48 17.66
C LYS A 102 6.82 -3.94 17.57
N VAL A 103 7.96 -4.25 18.19
CA VAL A 103 8.77 -5.48 18.05
C VAL A 103 7.99 -6.80 18.24
N ASP A 104 6.80 -6.78 18.83
CA ASP A 104 6.08 -7.99 19.26
C ASP A 104 4.72 -8.27 18.59
N SER A 105 4.19 -7.40 17.73
CA SER A 105 2.89 -7.71 17.10
C SER A 105 3.07 -8.36 15.74
N ARG A 106 2.88 -9.69 15.67
CA ARG A 106 2.55 -10.40 14.41
C ARG A 106 1.26 -9.90 13.73
N ASP A 107 0.56 -8.97 14.37
CA ASP A 107 -0.66 -8.34 13.89
C ASP A 107 -0.35 -7.11 13.02
N TYR A 108 -0.10 -7.40 11.75
CA TYR A 108 0.36 -6.49 10.70
C TYR A 108 -0.67 -5.42 10.29
N HIS A 109 -1.93 -5.55 10.72
CA HIS A 109 -3.02 -4.60 10.42
C HIS A 109 -3.07 -3.40 11.37
N LYS A 110 -2.15 -3.30 12.35
CA LYS A 110 -2.22 -2.29 13.41
C LYS A 110 -1.25 -1.12 13.26
N THR A 111 -0.38 -1.12 12.25
CA THR A 111 0.61 -0.03 12.09
C THR A 111 -0.01 1.24 11.52
N MET A 112 -0.87 1.12 10.51
CA MET A 112 -1.65 2.24 9.96
C MET A 112 -3.09 2.18 10.46
N THR A 113 -3.48 3.17 11.27
CA THR A 113 -4.86 3.34 11.74
C THR A 113 -5.52 4.48 11.02
N GLY A 114 -6.86 4.49 11.01
CA GLY A 114 -7.61 5.59 10.41
C GLY A 114 -7.36 6.94 11.11
N ASP A 115 -7.13 6.94 12.42
CA ASP A 115 -6.76 8.16 13.16
C ASP A 115 -5.39 8.71 12.72
N LEU A 116 -4.42 7.82 12.53
CA LEU A 116 -3.09 8.21 12.08
C LEU A 116 -3.12 8.71 10.63
N PHE A 117 -3.87 8.04 9.76
CA PHE A 117 -4.08 8.47 8.39
C PHE A 117 -4.80 9.83 8.33
N LYS A 118 -5.83 10.04 9.17
CA LYS A 118 -6.54 11.32 9.31
C LYS A 118 -5.58 12.41 9.78
N GLN A 119 -4.81 12.15 10.83
CA GLN A 119 -3.84 13.11 11.35
C GLN A 119 -2.81 13.51 10.29
N TRP A 120 -2.23 12.53 9.58
CA TRP A 120 -1.31 12.78 8.47
C TRP A 120 -1.97 13.59 7.35
N THR A 121 -3.22 13.26 7.00
CA THR A 121 -3.99 13.97 5.98
C THR A 121 -4.18 15.44 6.36
N GLU A 122 -4.58 15.72 7.61
CA GLU A 122 -4.86 17.07 8.10
C GLU A 122 -3.60 17.91 8.31
N GLN A 123 -2.52 17.30 8.82
CA GLN A 123 -1.32 18.01 9.25
C GLN A 123 -0.25 18.11 8.16
N GLN A 124 -0.20 17.14 7.23
CA GLN A 124 0.85 17.09 6.20
C GLN A 124 0.27 17.23 4.78
N LEU A 125 -0.66 16.36 4.38
CA LEU A 125 -1.14 16.31 3.01
C LEU A 125 -1.93 17.58 2.61
N ILE A 126 -2.97 17.94 3.37
CA ILE A 126 -3.84 19.07 3.04
C ILE A 126 -3.07 20.40 3.00
N PRO A 127 -2.20 20.74 3.96
CA PRO A 127 -1.42 21.98 3.91
C PRO A 127 -0.53 22.08 2.66
N ASN A 128 0.14 21.00 2.28
CA ASN A 128 0.99 20.97 1.08
C ASN A 128 0.17 21.04 -0.21
N VAL A 129 -0.97 20.35 -0.28
CA VAL A 129 -1.89 20.42 -1.41
C VAL A 129 -2.48 21.83 -1.59
N LYS A 130 -2.79 22.54 -0.49
CA LYS A 130 -3.33 23.91 -0.54
C LYS A 130 -2.36 24.95 -1.09
N GLN A 131 -1.05 24.68 -1.06
CA GLN A 131 -0.04 25.55 -1.66
C GLN A 131 0.03 25.41 -3.18
N MET A 132 -0.52 24.33 -3.74
CA MET A 132 -0.60 24.14 -5.18
C MET A 132 -1.62 25.07 -5.81
N SER A 133 -1.31 25.55 -7.02
CA SER A 133 -2.26 26.34 -7.81
C SER A 133 -3.23 25.46 -8.57
N GLY A 134 -4.52 25.84 -8.57
CA GLY A 134 -5.56 25.21 -9.38
C GLY A 134 -6.26 24.04 -8.69
N LYS A 135 -6.94 23.23 -9.51
CA LYS A 135 -7.69 22.07 -9.02
C LYS A 135 -6.73 20.90 -8.79
N VAL A 136 -6.75 20.36 -7.57
CA VAL A 136 -5.98 19.16 -7.20
C VAL A 136 -6.94 17.99 -7.00
N VAL A 137 -6.57 16.83 -7.53
CA VAL A 137 -7.28 15.56 -7.32
C VAL A 137 -6.34 14.57 -6.67
N ILE A 138 -6.76 14.05 -5.51
CA ILE A 138 -6.04 13.02 -4.77
C ILE A 138 -6.52 11.65 -5.24
N ILE A 139 -5.58 10.77 -5.54
CA ILE A 139 -5.80 9.38 -5.95
C ILE A 139 -5.15 8.48 -4.91
N MET A 140 -5.95 7.56 -4.37
CA MET A 140 -5.55 6.58 -3.37
C MET A 140 -6.29 5.27 -3.62
N ASP A 141 -5.85 4.19 -2.97
CA ASP A 141 -6.56 2.92 -3.01
C ASP A 141 -7.82 2.98 -2.12
N ASN A 142 -8.51 1.84 -1.94
CA ASN A 142 -9.71 1.76 -1.12
C ASN A 142 -9.46 0.91 0.14
N ALA A 143 -8.41 1.22 0.90
CA ALA A 143 -8.16 0.59 2.18
C ALA A 143 -9.21 1.02 3.25
N PRO A 144 -9.65 0.11 4.13
CA PRO A 144 -10.69 0.43 5.13
C PRO A 144 -10.36 1.62 6.05
N TYR A 145 -9.08 1.85 6.36
CA TYR A 145 -8.67 2.95 7.23
C TYR A 145 -8.69 4.33 6.54
N HIS A 146 -8.80 4.40 5.21
CA HIS A 146 -8.97 5.68 4.51
C HIS A 146 -10.37 6.28 4.68
N SER A 147 -11.36 5.47 5.09
CA SER A 147 -12.75 5.88 5.23
C SER A 147 -13.31 5.38 6.57
N VAL A 148 -13.08 6.15 7.63
CA VAL A 148 -13.61 5.86 8.96
C VAL A 148 -14.95 6.55 9.14
N HIS A 149 -15.94 5.84 9.67
CA HIS A 149 -17.21 6.43 10.05
C HIS A 149 -17.01 7.43 11.19
N ALA A 150 -17.58 8.63 11.06
CA ALA A 150 -17.57 9.63 12.13
C ALA A 150 -18.31 9.15 13.38
N GLU A 151 -19.37 8.33 13.19
CA GLU A 151 -20.12 7.67 14.24
C GLU A 151 -20.21 6.17 13.92
N GLN A 152 -19.86 5.32 14.89
CA GLN A 152 -20.09 3.89 14.74
C GLN A 152 -21.57 3.59 15.00
N LEU A 153 -22.25 3.03 14.00
CA LEU A 153 -23.58 2.51 14.21
C LEU A 153 -23.53 1.29 15.13
N PRO A 154 -24.53 1.11 16.01
CA PRO A 154 -24.66 -0.08 16.83
C PRO A 154 -24.56 -1.33 15.97
N ASN A 155 -23.69 -2.26 16.37
CA ASN A 155 -23.62 -3.59 15.77
C ASN A 155 -24.16 -4.64 16.75
N PHE A 156 -24.51 -5.81 16.23
CA PHE A 156 -25.07 -6.91 17.05
C PHE A 156 -24.11 -7.44 18.12
N SER A 157 -22.84 -7.00 18.14
CA SER A 157 -21.85 -7.32 19.18
C SER A 157 -21.81 -6.32 20.32
N TRP A 158 -22.72 -5.34 20.37
CA TRP A 158 -22.83 -4.45 21.53
C TRP A 158 -23.40 -5.22 22.72
N LYS A 159 -22.57 -5.42 23.76
CA LYS A 159 -22.99 -5.87 25.09
C LYS A 159 -23.14 -4.66 26.01
#